data_AF-A0A5R8MC28-F1
#
_entry.id   AF-A0A5R8MC28-F1
#
_cell.length_a   1.000
_cell.length_b   1.000
_cell.length_c   1.000
_cell.angle_alpha   90.00
_cell.angle_beta   90.00
_cell.angle_gamma   90.00
#
_symmetry.space_group_name_H-M   'P 1'
#
loop_
_entity.id
_entity.type
_entity.pdbx_description
1 polymer ?
#
loop_
_entity_poly.entity_id
_entity_poly.type
_entity_poly.pdbx_seq_one_letter_code
_entity_poly.pdbx_strand_id
1 'polypeptide(L)' 'MYNNFDEIEFDLQRLNLERQIAIEELKGLKQEVKEDLNPYNWLSTAISLIKKYGILYLIKKILK' A
#
# COMPACT_ATOMS: atom_id res chain seq x y z
N MET A 1 9.24 -34.99 13.13
CA MET A 1 9.49 -35.18 14.58
C MET A 1 10.95 -34.85 14.78
N TYR A 2 11.27 -33.90 15.67
CA TYR A 2 12.68 -33.53 15.92
C TYR A 2 13.38 -34.65 16.68
N ASN A 3 14.64 -34.91 16.34
CA ASN A 3 15.44 -35.98 16.93
C ASN A 3 16.23 -35.53 18.16
N ASN A 4 16.46 -34.22 18.30
CA ASN A 4 17.20 -33.62 19.42
C ASN A 4 16.83 -32.13 19.59
N PHE A 5 17.31 -31.51 20.67
CA PHE A 5 17.06 -30.10 20.97
C PHE A 5 17.78 -29.14 20.03
N ASP A 6 18.92 -29.53 19.45
CA ASP A 6 19.67 -28.68 18.52
C ASP A 6 18.86 -28.43 17.24
N GLU A 7 18.14 -29.43 16.74
CA GLU A 7 17.22 -29.27 15.60
C GLU A 7 16.08 -28.29 15.91
N ILE A 8 15.55 -28.34 17.14
CA ILE A 8 14.50 -27.42 17.59
C ILE A 8 15.04 -25.99 17.66
N GLU A 9 16.22 -25.80 18.24
CA GLU A 9 16.82 -24.49 18.39
C GLU A 9 17.20 -23.88 17.05
N PHE A 10 17.78 -24.69 16.14
CA PHE A 10 18.07 -24.28 14.78
C PHE A 10 16.80 -23.83 14.03
N ASP A 11 15.70 -24.57 14.16
CA ASP A 11 14.46 -24.21 13.48
C ASP A 11 13.81 -22.95 14.09
N LEU A 12 13.87 -22.78 15.42
CA LEU A 12 13.43 -21.55 16.08
C LEU A 12 14.23 -20.33 15.63
N GLN A 13 15.55 -20.48 15.45
CA GLN A 13 16.40 -19.42 14.91
C GLN A 13 16.03 -19.09 13.46
N ARG A 14 15.82 -20.12 12.62
CA ARG A 14 15.36 -19.95 11.24
C ARG A 14 14.03 -19.21 11.18
N LEU A 15 13.02 -19.63 11.95
CA LEU A 15 11.72 -18.98 12.03
C LEU A 15 11.80 -17.54 12.55
N ASN A 16 12.75 -17.25 13.45
CA ASN A 16 13.01 -15.88 13.90
C ASN A 16 13.56 -15.01 12.76
N LEU A 17 14.47 -15.54 11.94
CA LEU A 17 15.00 -14.83 10.77
C LEU A 17 13.92 -14.60 9.72
N GLU A 18 13.12 -15.62 9.39
CA GLU A 18 11.99 -15.50 8.46
C GLU A 18 10.99 -14.43 8.90
N ARG A 19 10.67 -14.38 10.20
CA ARG A 19 9.81 -13.33 10.76
C ARG A 19 10.42 -11.94 10.62
N GLN A 20 11.73 -11.79 10.85
CA GLN A 20 12.41 -10.50 10.70
C GLN A 20 12.38 -10.03 9.24
N ILE A 21 12.65 -10.93 8.29
CA ILE A 21 12.55 -10.66 6.85
C ILE A 21 11.14 -10.21 6.50
N ALA A 22 10.11 -10.96 6.92
CA ALA A 22 8.72 -10.61 6.66
C ALA A 22 8.33 -9.23 7.23
N ILE A 23 8.85 -8.85 8.40
CA ILE A 23 8.61 -7.53 8.99
C ILE A 23 9.26 -6.42 8.14
N GLU A 24 10.49 -6.62 7.66
CA GLU A 24 11.16 -5.64 6.81
C GLU A 24 10.48 -5.51 5.43
N GLU A 25 10.05 -6.62 4.83
CA GLU A 25 9.25 -6.60 3.60
C GLU A 25 7.94 -5.82 3.80
N LEU A 26 7.24 -6.05 4.91
CA LEU A 26 6.03 -5.30 5.26
C LEU A 26 6.30 -3.80 5.46
N LYS A 27 7.44 -3.42 6.02
CA LYS A 27 7.84 -2.01 6.14
C LYS A 27 8.10 -1.39 4.76
N GLY A 28 8.77 -2.12 3.87
CA GLY A 28 8.98 -1.72 2.47
C GLY A 28 7.65 -1.48 1.75
N LEU A 29 6.76 -2.48 1.77
CA LEU A 29 5.44 -2.41 1.15
C LEU A 29 4.59 -1.27 1.74
N LYS A 30 4.65 -1.04 3.05
CA LYS A 30 3.93 0.08 3.68
C LYS A 30 4.42 1.44 3.15
N GLN A 31 5.71 1.58 2.90
CA GLN A 31 6.27 2.82 2.36
C GLN A 31 5.81 3.04 0.91
N GLU A 32 5.85 1.99 0.08
CA GLU A 32 5.35 2.03 -1.30
C GLU A 32 3.86 2.38 -1.35
N VAL A 33 3.02 1.70 -0.55
CA VAL A 33 1.58 2.00 -0.46
C VAL A 33 1.35 3.44 0.02
N LYS A 34 2.17 3.97 0.92
CA LYS A 34 2.04 5.36 1.40
C LYS A 34 2.40 6.38 0.30
N GLU A 35 3.37 6.07 -0.54
CA GLU A 35 3.74 6.90 -1.69
C GLU A 35 2.67 6.85 -2.78
N ASP A 36 2.13 5.67 -3.08
CA ASP A 36 1.07 5.50 -4.07
C ASP A 36 -0.25 6.15 -3.63
N LEU A 37 -0.60 6.01 -2.34
CA LEU A 37 -1.77 6.66 -1.73
C LEU A 37 -1.50 8.10 -1.29
N ASN A 38 -0.35 8.68 -1.66
CA ASN A 38 -0.04 10.05 -1.28
C ASN A 38 -1.14 10.99 -1.79
N PRO A 39 -1.67 11.87 -0.92
CA PRO A 39 -2.67 12.85 -1.29
C PRO A 39 -2.28 13.82 -2.41
N TYR A 40 -1.04 13.79 -2.90
CA TYR A 40 -0.65 14.53 -4.09
C TYR A 40 -0.98 13.77 -5.39
N ASN A 41 -0.87 12.44 -5.39
CA ASN A 41 -1.08 11.60 -6.58
C ASN A 41 -2.56 11.52 -6.97
N TRP A 42 -3.44 11.26 -5.99
CA TRP A 42 -4.90 11.25 -6.20
C TRP A 42 -5.50 12.63 -6.51
N LEU A 43 -4.79 13.74 -6.23
CA LEU A 43 -5.31 15.09 -6.39
C LEU A 43 -5.50 15.41 -7.87
N SER A 44 -4.57 14.94 -8.70
CA SER A 44 -4.68 15.02 -10.16
C SER A 44 -5.93 14.32 -10.68
N THR A 45 -6.22 13.11 -10.17
CA THR A 45 -7.41 12.32 -10.51
C THR A 45 -8.68 13.02 -10.03
N ALA A 46 -8.73 13.50 -8.79
CA ALA A 46 -9.88 14.22 -8.24
C ALA A 46 -10.18 15.51 -9.04
N ILE A 47 -9.16 16.31 -9.36
CA ILE A 47 -9.29 17.52 -10.19
C ILE A 47 -9.82 17.15 -11.58
N SER A 48 -9.34 16.07 -12.19
CA SER A 48 -9.79 15.64 -13.52
C SER A 48 -11.28 15.27 -13.54
N LEU A 49 -11.78 14.61 -12.48
CA LEU A 49 -13.19 14.27 -12.30
C LEU A 49 -14.02 15.53 -12.10
N ILE A 50 -13.61 16.41 -11.18
CA ILE A 50 -14.29 17.69 -10.93
C ILE A 50 -14.37 18.54 -12.20
N LYS A 51 -13.30 18.60 -13.01
CA LYS A 51 -13.34 19.31 -14.29
C LYS A 51 -14.39 18.73 -15.24
N LYS A 52 -14.44 17.41 -15.43
CA LYS A 52 -15.42 16.79 -16.34
C LYS A 52 -16.87 17.04 -15.90
N TYR A 53 -17.18 16.81 -14.63
CA TYR A 53 -18.54 17.03 -14.11
C TYR A 53 -18.88 18.51 -13.96
N GLY A 54 -17.90 19.34 -13.61
CA GLY A 54 -18.04 20.79 -13.49
C GLY A 54 -18.34 21.44 -14.83
N ILE A 55 -17.66 21.02 -15.91
CA ILE A 55 -17.94 21.51 -17.28
C ILE A 55 -19.38 21.15 -17.69
N LEU A 56 -19.83 19.92 -17.45
CA LEU A 56 -21.20 19.51 -17.76
C LEU A 56 -22.24 20.33 -16.97
N TYR A 57 -21.98 20.60 -15.69
CA TYR A 57 -22.83 21.47 -14.87
C TYR A 57 -22.87 22.91 -15.38
N LEU A 58 -21.72 23.48 -15.76
CA LEU A 58 -21.63 24.83 -16.33
C LEU A 58 -22.36 24.92 -17.67
N ILE A 59 -22.19 23.94 -18.55
CA ILE A 59 -22.92 23.86 -19.83
C ILE A 59 -24.44 23.81 -19.56
N LYS A 60 -24.88 22.97 -18.61
CA LYS A 60 -26.30 22.87 -18.23
C LYS A 60 -26.84 24.18 -17.62
N LYS A 61 -25.99 24.96 -16.94
CA LYS A 61 -26.34 26.26 -16.37
C LYS A 61 -26.42 27.38 -17.42
N ILE A 62 -25.66 27.29 -18.51
CA ILE A 62 -25.65 28.28 -19.61
C ILE A 62 -26.77 28.01 -20.63
N LEU A 63 -27.12 26.74 -20.84
CA LEU A 63 -28.18 26.32 -21.77
C LEU A 63 -29.60 26.41 -21.17
N LYS A 64 -29.73 26.77 -19.88
CA LYS A 64 -31.00 26.96 -19.18
C LYS A 64 -31.19 28.43 -18.86
#